data_AF-A0A6N9P2L5-F1
#
_entry.id   AF-A0A6N9P2L5-F1
#
_cell.length_a   1.000
_cell.length_b   1.000
_cell.length_c   1.000
_cell.angle_alpha   90.00
_cell.angle_beta   90.00
_cell.angle_gamma   90.00
#
_symmetry.space_group_name_H-M   'P 1'
#
loop_
_entity.id
_entity.type
_entity.pdbx_description
1 polymer ?
#
loop_
_entity_poly.entity_id
_entity_poly.type
_entity_poly.pdbx_seq_one_letter_code
_entity_poly.pdbx_strand_id
1 'polypeptide(L)'
;MEPMILLRDIVGAARGCILPMAHAVDITAELLFNQHVALDDLKLCEICALVAQRLENPPKPNSLAKYIERWANRCWYRIRKDKRVVELIGREIADIDGPCMILVYLATYAHFDKPYFIVLHECPRAFTGQPFHDPVR
;
A
#
# COMPACT_ATOMS: atom_id res chain seq x y z
N MET A 1 -3.97 -4.67 -10.63
CA MET A 1 -5.01 -5.38 -9.85
C MET A 1 -5.75 -4.40 -8.94
N GLU A 2 -7.07 -4.51 -8.78
CA GLU A 2 -7.84 -3.63 -7.87
C GLU A 2 -7.47 -3.87 -6.39
N PRO A 3 -7.17 -2.85 -5.56
CA PRO A 3 -6.73 -3.06 -4.18
C PRO A 3 -7.71 -3.81 -3.29
N MET A 4 -9.02 -3.69 -3.50
CA MET A 4 -10.01 -4.48 -2.75
C MET A 4 -9.85 -5.98 -3.02
N ILE A 5 -9.57 -6.38 -4.25
CA ILE A 5 -9.37 -7.79 -4.63
C ILE A 5 -8.07 -8.29 -3.99
N LEU A 6 -6.97 -7.55 -4.15
CA LEU A 6 -5.68 -7.89 -3.56
C LEU A 6 -5.75 -8.05 -2.04
N LEU A 7 -6.42 -7.12 -1.35
CA LEU A 7 -6.58 -7.21 0.10
C LEU A 7 -7.37 -8.44 0.52
N ARG A 8 -8.45 -8.79 -0.19
CA ARG A 8 -9.24 -10.01 0.09
C ARG A 8 -8.44 -11.27 -0.15
N ASP A 9 -7.62 -11.30 -1.19
CA ASP A 9 -6.71 -12.41 -1.48
C ASP A 9 -5.69 -12.61 -0.35
N ILE A 10 -5.17 -11.53 0.25
CA ILE A 10 -4.21 -11.61 1.36
C ILE A 10 -4.88 -11.99 2.68
N VAL A 11 -5.97 -11.31 3.05
CA VAL A 11 -6.54 -11.46 4.41
C VAL A 11 -7.67 -12.48 4.51
N GLY A 12 -8.15 -12.98 3.37
CA GLY A 12 -9.30 -13.88 3.27
C GLY A 12 -10.59 -13.22 3.74
N ALA A 13 -11.50 -14.04 4.30
CA ALA A 13 -12.77 -13.60 4.88
C ALA A 13 -12.61 -12.89 6.25
N ALA A 14 -11.62 -12.01 6.37
CA ALA A 14 -11.37 -11.27 7.60
C ALA A 14 -12.58 -10.39 7.97
N ARG A 15 -12.94 -10.39 9.26
CA ARG A 15 -13.97 -9.49 9.79
C ARG A 15 -13.45 -8.04 9.79
N GLY A 16 -14.31 -7.12 9.34
CA GLY A 16 -14.05 -5.67 9.31
C GLY A 16 -14.16 -5.09 7.90
N CYS A 17 -14.38 -3.78 7.82
CA CYS A 17 -14.56 -3.09 6.54
C CYS A 17 -13.20 -2.86 5.84
N ILE A 18 -12.91 -3.56 4.74
CA ILE A 18 -11.64 -3.38 4.02
C ILE A 18 -11.53 -2.02 3.31
N LEU A 19 -12.65 -1.32 3.12
CA LEU A 19 -12.74 -0.13 2.27
C LEU A 19 -11.73 0.98 2.63
N PRO A 20 -11.54 1.38 3.90
CA PRO A 20 -10.54 2.40 4.24
C PRO A 20 -9.11 1.97 3.91
N MET A 21 -8.81 0.67 4.04
CA MET A 21 -7.50 0.12 3.68
C MET A 21 -7.31 0.08 2.17
N ALA A 22 -8.34 -0.29 1.41
CA ALA A 22 -8.30 -0.28 -0.05
C ALA A 22 -8.05 1.13 -0.59
N HIS A 23 -8.77 2.14 -0.07
CA HIS A 23 -8.53 3.53 -0.41
C HIS A 23 -7.12 3.99 -0.01
N ALA A 24 -6.58 3.53 1.11
CA ALA A 24 -5.20 3.88 1.50
C ALA A 24 -4.19 3.34 0.49
N VAL A 25 -4.38 2.11 -0.02
CA VAL A 25 -3.52 1.54 -1.06
C VAL A 25 -3.66 2.32 -2.37
N ASP A 26 -4.89 2.61 -2.82
CA ASP A 26 -5.14 3.41 -4.02
C ASP A 26 -4.49 4.79 -3.94
N ILE A 27 -4.69 5.50 -2.82
CA ILE A 27 -4.11 6.83 -2.59
C ILE A 27 -2.60 6.76 -2.57
N THR A 28 -2.02 5.71 -1.96
CA THR A 28 -0.55 5.55 -1.95
C THR A 28 -0.01 5.37 -3.36
N ALA A 29 -0.66 4.57 -4.21
CA ALA A 29 -0.29 4.43 -5.62
C ALA A 29 -0.41 5.76 -6.38
N GLU A 30 -1.49 6.51 -6.13
CA GLU A 30 -1.68 7.81 -6.76
C GLU A 30 -0.61 8.83 -6.37
N LEU A 31 -0.27 8.91 -5.07
CA LEU A 31 0.76 9.81 -4.57
C LEU A 31 2.13 9.47 -5.18
N LEU A 32 2.53 8.20 -5.17
CA LEU A 32 3.82 7.76 -5.70
C LEU A 32 3.90 7.89 -7.23
N PHE A 33 2.93 7.30 -7.93
CA PHE A 33 3.09 6.98 -9.35
C PHE A 33 2.42 7.99 -10.28
N ASN A 34 1.44 8.78 -9.80
CA ASN A 34 0.80 9.83 -10.59
C ASN A 34 1.23 11.23 -10.16
N GLN A 35 1.33 11.47 -8.85
CA GLN A 35 1.67 12.78 -8.31
C GLN A 35 3.18 12.94 -8.03
N HIS A 36 3.95 11.87 -8.14
CA HIS A 36 5.40 11.88 -7.97
C HIS A 36 5.81 12.42 -6.59
N VAL A 37 5.12 11.98 -5.55
CA VAL A 37 5.60 12.14 -4.16
C VAL A 37 6.70 11.12 -3.93
N ALA A 38 7.83 11.54 -3.36
CA ALA A 38 8.91 10.61 -3.03
C ALA A 38 8.47 9.65 -1.93
N LEU A 39 9.01 8.43 -1.93
CA LEU A 39 8.72 7.41 -0.91
C LEU A 39 9.01 7.94 0.51
N ASP A 40 10.13 8.63 0.68
CA ASP A 40 10.57 9.19 1.96
C ASP A 40 9.68 10.34 2.46
N ASP A 41 8.93 10.97 1.54
CA ASP A 41 8.00 12.06 1.85
C ASP A 41 6.58 11.56 2.18
N LEU A 42 6.30 10.26 2.00
CA LEU A 42 4.98 9.71 2.33
C LEU A 42 4.72 9.73 3.83
N LYS A 43 3.60 10.37 4.22
CA LYS A 43 3.15 10.40 5.61
C LYS A 43 1.80 9.72 5.77
N LEU A 44 1.71 8.82 6.75
CA LEU A 44 0.46 8.12 7.06
C LEU A 44 -0.69 9.09 7.37
N CYS A 45 -0.40 10.22 8.04
CA CYS A 45 -1.41 11.21 8.38
C CYS A 45 -2.03 11.89 7.15
N GLU A 46 -1.23 12.16 6.12
CA GLU A 46 -1.68 12.74 4.85
C GLU A 46 -2.52 11.73 4.07
N ILE A 47 -2.08 10.47 4.00
CA ILE A 47 -2.86 9.37 3.42
C ILE A 47 -4.21 9.23 4.15
N CYS A 48 -4.21 9.24 5.48
CA CYS A 48 -5.46 9.16 6.27
C CYS A 48 -6.40 10.33 5.99
N ALA A 49 -5.88 11.55 5.85
CA ALA A 49 -6.69 12.71 5.51
C ALA A 49 -7.38 12.56 4.15
N LEU A 50 -6.65 12.05 3.15
CA LEU A 50 -7.20 11.77 1.82
C LEU A 50 -8.19 10.60 1.83
N VAL A 51 -7.92 9.53 2.60
CA VAL A 51 -8.87 8.42 2.78
C VAL A 51 -10.17 8.91 3.40
N ALA A 52 -10.10 9.79 4.41
CA ALA A 52 -11.29 10.35 5.04
C ALA A 52 -12.16 11.14 4.05
N GLN A 53 -11.56 11.82 3.07
CA GLN A 53 -12.30 12.54 2.01
C GLN A 53 -13.03 11.60 1.05
N ARG A 54 -12.59 10.33 0.91
CA ARG A 54 -13.23 9.31 0.06
C ARG A 54 -14.33 8.50 0.74
N LEU A 55 -14.49 8.65 2.06
CA LEU A 55 -15.49 7.94 2.84
C LEU A 55 -16.72 8.83 3.06
N GLU A 56 -17.92 8.29 2.87
CA GLU A 56 -19.18 9.02 3.15
C GLU A 56 -19.30 9.44 4.62
N ASN A 57 -18.82 8.58 5.53
CA ASN A 57 -18.86 8.79 6.97
C ASN A 57 -17.48 8.49 7.58
N PRO A 58 -16.52 9.41 7.47
CA PRO A 58 -15.15 9.14 7.88
C PRO A 58 -15.02 9.05 9.41
N PRO A 59 -14.27 8.07 9.94
CA PRO A 59 -13.89 8.08 11.34
C PRO A 59 -12.95 9.27 11.64
N LYS A 60 -12.83 9.64 12.92
CA LYS A 60 -11.87 10.68 13.36
C LYS A 60 -10.44 10.33 12.86
N PRO A 61 -9.59 11.31 12.47
CA PRO A 61 -8.28 11.05 11.88
C PRO A 61 -7.40 10.08 12.69
N ASN A 62 -7.27 10.26 14.00
CA ASN A 62 -6.50 9.36 14.87
C ASN A 62 -7.05 7.93 14.92
N SER A 63 -8.36 7.75 14.72
CA SER A 63 -8.98 6.43 14.65
C SER A 63 -8.69 5.76 13.31
N LEU A 64 -8.65 6.54 12.23
CA LEU A 64 -8.32 6.05 10.88
C LEU A 64 -6.85 5.62 10.76
N ALA A 65 -5.91 6.39 11.31
CA ALA A 65 -4.51 6.00 11.35
C ALA A 65 -4.32 4.66 12.06
N LYS A 66 -4.80 4.53 13.30
CA LYS A 66 -4.77 3.25 14.05
C LYS A 66 -5.51 2.12 13.32
N TYR A 67 -6.54 2.44 12.55
CA TYR A 67 -7.26 1.46 11.75
C TYR A 67 -6.36 0.91 10.64
N ILE A 68 -5.76 1.80 9.85
CA ILE A 68 -4.86 1.45 8.74
C ILE A 68 -3.62 0.72 9.26
N GLU A 69 -3.02 1.16 10.37
CA GLU A 69 -1.88 0.48 10.99
C GLU A 69 -2.21 -0.98 11.37
N ARG A 70 -3.37 -1.20 12.01
CA ARG A 70 -3.80 -2.57 12.37
C ARG A 70 -4.05 -3.43 11.14
N TRP A 71 -4.58 -2.85 10.06
CA TRP A 71 -4.77 -3.57 8.81
C TRP A 71 -3.46 -3.85 8.09
N ALA A 72 -2.52 -2.91 8.08
CA ALA A 72 -1.17 -3.11 7.56
C ALA A 72 -0.47 -4.26 8.29
N ASN A 73 -0.50 -4.26 9.63
CA ASN A 73 0.06 -5.34 10.45
C ASN A 73 -0.64 -6.68 10.20
N ARG A 74 -1.96 -6.68 9.98
CA ARG A 74 -2.71 -7.89 9.62
C ARG A 74 -2.31 -8.43 8.24
N CYS A 75 -2.16 -7.55 7.25
CA CYS A 75 -1.69 -7.94 5.92
C CYS A 75 -0.28 -8.53 6.03
N TRP A 76 0.62 -7.86 6.74
CA TRP A 76 1.98 -8.36 6.96
C TRP A 76 1.99 -9.76 7.58
N TYR A 77 1.25 -9.94 8.68
CA TYR A 77 1.13 -11.24 9.34
C TYR A 77 0.64 -12.33 8.38
N ARG A 78 -0.35 -12.04 7.54
CA ARG A 78 -0.91 -13.00 6.57
C ARG A 78 0.07 -13.33 5.47
N ILE A 79 0.70 -12.32 4.86
CA ILE A 79 1.72 -12.49 3.83
C ILE A 79 2.84 -13.42 4.32
N ARG A 80 3.33 -13.23 5.55
CA ARG A 80 4.34 -14.12 6.15
C ARG A 80 3.80 -15.52 6.40
N LYS A 81 2.64 -15.63 7.04
CA LYS A 81 2.03 -16.91 7.42
C LYS A 81 1.81 -17.80 6.21
N ASP A 82 1.38 -17.21 5.11
CA ASP A 82 1.04 -17.90 3.88
C ASP A 82 2.25 -18.03 2.93
N LYS A 83 3.45 -17.60 3.38
CA LYS A 83 4.73 -17.67 2.66
C LYS A 83 4.75 -16.93 1.32
N ARG A 84 4.04 -15.80 1.25
CA ARG A 84 3.88 -14.96 0.03
C ARG A 84 4.78 -13.71 0.04
N VAL A 85 5.79 -13.66 0.90
CA VAL A 85 6.70 -12.51 1.04
C VAL A 85 7.40 -12.22 -0.28
N VAL A 86 8.07 -13.22 -0.87
CA VAL A 86 8.76 -13.05 -2.17
C VAL A 86 7.77 -12.72 -3.29
N GLU A 87 6.60 -13.34 -3.30
CA GLU A 87 5.57 -13.13 -4.33
C GLU A 87 5.05 -11.68 -4.34
N LEU A 88 4.77 -11.09 -3.18
CA LEU A 88 4.13 -9.77 -3.10
C LEU A 88 5.13 -8.62 -2.90
N ILE A 89 6.30 -8.90 -2.34
CA ILE A 89 7.30 -7.87 -1.99
C ILE A 89 8.54 -7.95 -2.90
N GLY A 90 8.90 -9.13 -3.40
CA GLY A 90 9.98 -9.33 -4.39
C GLY A 90 11.30 -9.80 -3.80
N ARG A 91 11.41 -9.87 -2.48
CA ARG A 91 12.52 -10.52 -1.77
C ARG A 91 12.09 -10.91 -0.36
N GLU A 92 12.83 -11.82 0.26
CA GLU A 92 12.63 -12.14 1.67
C GLU A 92 13.07 -10.96 2.56
N ILE A 93 12.22 -10.58 3.51
CA ILE A 93 12.52 -9.55 4.51
C ILE A 93 12.16 -10.07 5.90
N ALA A 94 13.00 -9.74 6.88
CA ALA A 94 12.78 -10.18 8.26
C ALA A 94 11.59 -9.48 8.92
N ASP A 95 11.43 -8.18 8.63
CA ASP A 95 10.31 -7.36 9.08
C ASP A 95 10.08 -6.17 8.13
N ILE A 96 8.98 -5.45 8.34
CA ILE A 96 8.65 -4.20 7.64
C ILE A 96 9.12 -2.99 8.44
N ASP A 97 9.61 -1.96 7.73
CA ASP A 97 9.96 -0.66 8.31
C ASP A 97 8.72 0.22 8.52
N GLY A 98 7.71 -0.36 9.17
CA GLY A 98 6.47 0.30 9.54
C GLY A 98 5.27 0.10 8.61
N PRO A 99 4.08 0.57 9.03
CA PRO A 99 2.81 0.30 8.37
C PRO A 99 2.68 0.96 6.99
N CYS A 100 3.34 2.10 6.77
CA CYS A 100 3.39 2.73 5.45
C CYS A 100 4.01 1.81 4.39
N MET A 101 5.04 1.03 4.75
CA MET A 101 5.70 0.16 3.77
C MET A 101 4.76 -0.94 3.26
N ILE A 102 3.80 -1.41 4.06
CA ILE A 102 2.78 -2.33 3.55
C ILE A 102 1.90 -1.63 2.51
N LEU A 103 1.51 -0.37 2.74
CA LEU A 103 0.76 0.38 1.73
C LEU A 103 1.57 0.53 0.44
N VAL A 104 2.87 0.83 0.55
CA VAL A 104 3.79 0.96 -0.61
C VAL A 104 3.90 -0.35 -1.37
N TYR A 105 4.12 -1.49 -0.67
CA TYR A 105 4.24 -2.79 -1.32
C TYR A 105 2.95 -3.18 -2.04
N LEU A 106 1.79 -3.02 -1.39
CA LEU A 106 0.51 -3.34 -1.99
C LEU A 106 0.14 -2.38 -3.11
N ALA A 107 0.46 -1.09 -2.99
CA ALA A 107 0.25 -0.09 -4.04
C ALA A 107 1.11 -0.42 -5.27
N THR A 108 2.37 -0.78 -5.06
CA THR A 108 3.27 -1.17 -6.14
C THR A 108 2.75 -2.42 -6.87
N TYR A 109 2.37 -3.45 -6.11
CA TYR A 109 1.82 -4.67 -6.69
C TYR A 109 0.50 -4.42 -7.43
N ALA A 110 -0.41 -3.63 -6.84
CA ALA A 110 -1.68 -3.28 -7.46
C ALA A 110 -1.50 -2.48 -8.76
N HIS A 111 -0.55 -1.54 -8.80
CA HIS A 111 -0.30 -0.66 -9.95
C HIS A 111 0.48 -1.35 -11.08
N PHE A 112 1.60 -2.00 -10.75
CA PHE A 112 2.52 -2.58 -11.74
C PHE A 112 2.30 -4.06 -12.03
N ASP A 113 1.46 -4.74 -11.25
CA ASP A 113 1.36 -6.21 -11.24
C ASP A 113 2.74 -6.87 -11.00
N LYS A 114 3.61 -6.16 -10.27
CA LYS A 114 4.98 -6.57 -9.95
C LYS A 114 5.33 -6.24 -8.50
N PRO A 115 6.16 -7.05 -7.83
CA PRO A 115 6.57 -6.80 -6.46
C PRO A 115 7.46 -5.57 -6.32
N TYR A 116 7.42 -4.93 -5.16
CA TYR A 116 8.17 -3.70 -4.88
C TYR A 116 9.65 -3.76 -5.24
N PHE A 117 10.38 -4.77 -4.78
CA PHE A 117 11.83 -4.82 -5.05
C PHE A 117 12.18 -5.07 -6.51
N ILE A 118 11.26 -5.65 -7.29
CA ILE A 118 11.42 -5.79 -8.74
C ILE A 118 11.26 -4.42 -9.41
N VAL A 119 10.18 -3.69 -9.08
CA VAL A 119 9.94 -2.35 -9.63
C VAL A 119 11.01 -1.36 -9.19
N LEU A 120 11.47 -1.41 -7.93
CA LEU A 120 12.55 -0.57 -7.44
C LEU A 120 13.85 -0.77 -8.23
N HIS A 121 14.13 -2.00 -8.64
CA HIS A 121 15.31 -2.32 -9.45
C HIS A 121 15.14 -1.88 -10.92
N GLU A 122 13.97 -2.14 -11.53
CA GLU A 122 13.70 -1.81 -12.93
C GLU A 122 13.47 -0.30 -13.17
N CYS A 123 12.79 0.38 -12.24
CA CYS A 123 12.39 1.78 -12.34
C CYS A 123 12.47 2.48 -10.96
N PRO A 124 13.69 2.74 -10.44
CA PRO A 124 13.86 3.38 -9.14
C PRO A 124 13.22 4.77 -9.06
N ARG A 125 13.13 5.47 -10.20
CA ARG A 125 12.53 6.82 -10.28
C ARG A 125 11.06 6.87 -9.87
N ALA A 126 10.35 5.75 -9.91
CA ALA A 126 8.97 5.66 -9.43
C ALA A 126 8.82 5.98 -7.93
N PHE A 127 9.93 5.98 -7.17
CA PHE A 127 9.94 6.19 -5.72
C PHE A 127 10.73 7.43 -5.29
N THR A 128 11.33 8.19 -6.21
CA THR A 128 12.20 9.34 -5.88
C THR A 128 11.49 10.70 -5.97
N GLY A 129 10.20 10.70 -6.31
CA GLY A 129 9.42 11.92 -6.53
C GLY A 129 9.76 12.66 -7.84
N GLN A 130 10.53 12.03 -8.72
CA GLN A 130 10.80 12.55 -10.05
C GLN A 130 9.77 11.99 -11.04
N PRO A 131 9.38 12.75 -12.08
CA PRO A 131 8.62 12.21 -13.18
C PRO A 131 9.31 10.99 -13.78
N PHE A 132 8.56 9.96 -14.11
CA PHE A 132 9.06 8.77 -14.80
C PHE A 132 8.08 8.33 -15.88
N HIS A 133 8.55 7.51 -16.83
CA HIS A 133 7.66 6.86 -17.77
C HIS A 133 7.11 5.62 -17.11
N ASP A 134 5.81 5.63 -16.82
CA ASP A 134 5.11 4.49 -16.25
C ASP A 134 5.00 3.38 -17.30
N PRO A 135 5.65 2.22 -17.13
CA PRO A 135 5.58 1.12 -18.11
C PRO A 135 4.16 0.54 -18.28
N VAL A 136 3.22 0.88 -17.40
CA VAL A 136 1.82 0.43 -17.46
C VAL A 136 0.95 1.39 -18.31
N ARG A 137 1.44 2.58 -18.65
CA ARG A 137 0.71 3.63 -19.39
C ARG A 137 1.44 4.10 -20.64
#